data_AF-H6BLX2-F1
#
_entry.id   AF-H6BLX2-F1
#
_cell.length_a   1.000
_cell.length_b   1.000
_cell.length_c   1.000
_cell.angle_alpha   90.00
_cell.angle_beta   90.00
_cell.angle_gamma   90.00
#
_symmetry.space_group_name_H-M   'P 1'
#
loop_
_entity.id
_entity.type
_entity.pdbx_description
1 polymer ?
#
loop_
_entity_poly.entity_id
_entity_poly.type
_entity_poly.pdbx_seq_one_letter_code
_entity_poly.pdbx_strand_id
1 'polypeptide(L)'
;MLDIICTLPLKSDLFAQAIHPSEPLFAVGLSSGHVQAYKLPSDSDAIEDSSENESASPRESTHAVDGSSELPTIVPSLRRSSTTSVSESGLGWIDTIWSTRRHKGSCRCLTFSHDGQLCYSAGTDGLVKVFTTETGKVVSKIAIPPTISGSGLDGPTVLHNLSPQALLLGTDSGKLYLHDLRQSGQEIVPKPSQTWTPHGDEHINALAALPASETSTSGFPKQWVSVGGTTLAVTDLRKGTIAVSEDQEVELTSVAAIQGLKKGGTSVGEKVLVGQGDGVVSLWERGVWDDIDERLVVDRGGLSIESLAEVPFGFGAGKLKMNEKLVAAGLEDGRVRFIRVGRNGVMTDMDAKHDEIDGVVGLGFDVEGRMISGGGQTVKVWTEAKGLPGGGRGGASKHNMSSDEESDDSDMQDSSDEDDKPKSKRKKRKRNKGKDKSGGKALDFSL
;
A
#
# COMPACT_ATOMS: atom_id res chain seq x y z
N MET A 1 5.41 15.68 5.24
CA MET A 1 4.97 16.06 3.88
C MET A 1 5.63 15.08 2.93
N LEU A 2 4.97 14.69 1.84
CA LEU A 2 5.51 13.72 0.89
C LEU A 2 5.91 14.43 -0.40
N ASP A 3 7.10 14.12 -0.89
CA ASP A 3 7.63 14.64 -2.14
C ASP A 3 7.60 13.55 -3.20
N ILE A 4 7.19 13.91 -4.41
CA ILE A 4 7.20 13.00 -5.56
C ILE A 4 8.63 12.89 -6.08
N ILE A 5 9.18 11.68 -6.06
CA ILE A 5 10.49 11.37 -6.65
C ILE A 5 10.35 11.16 -8.16
N CYS A 6 9.28 10.47 -8.57
CA CYS A 6 9.03 10.11 -9.94
C CYS A 6 7.54 9.98 -10.24
N THR A 7 7.14 10.38 -11.44
CA THR A 7 5.84 10.08 -12.05
C THR A 7 6.09 9.31 -13.34
N LEU A 8 5.63 8.07 -13.36
CA LEU A 8 5.80 7.12 -14.45
C LEU A 8 4.50 7.01 -15.24
N PRO A 9 4.44 7.49 -16.50
CA PRO A 9 3.31 7.27 -17.37
C PRO A 9 3.29 5.83 -17.89
N LEU A 10 2.10 5.22 -17.89
CA LEU A 10 1.82 3.90 -18.43
C LEU A 10 1.15 4.00 -19.79
N LYS A 11 1.21 2.92 -20.58
CA LYS A 11 0.60 2.89 -21.93
C LYS A 11 -0.90 2.55 -21.91
N SER A 12 -1.40 2.09 -20.78
CA SER A 12 -2.79 1.67 -20.57
C SER A 12 -3.07 1.65 -19.07
N ASP A 13 -4.34 1.59 -18.70
CA ASP A 13 -4.76 1.69 -17.31
C ASP A 13 -4.19 0.57 -16.44
N LEU A 14 -3.78 0.93 -15.23
CA LEU A 14 -3.24 0.06 -14.21
C LEU A 14 -4.38 -0.77 -13.59
N PHE A 15 -4.26 -2.08 -13.65
CA PHE A 15 -5.19 -3.01 -13.00
C PHE A 15 -4.56 -3.78 -11.84
N ALA A 16 -3.24 -3.92 -11.81
CA ALA A 16 -2.53 -4.61 -10.74
C ALA A 16 -1.18 -3.96 -10.46
N GLN A 17 -0.81 -3.89 -9.19
CA GLN A 17 0.50 -3.45 -8.72
C GLN A 17 1.02 -4.44 -7.69
N ALA A 18 2.28 -4.84 -7.80
CA ALA A 18 2.96 -5.66 -6.80
C ALA A 18 4.33 -5.06 -6.50
N ILE A 19 4.72 -5.04 -5.23
CA ILE A 19 6.01 -4.52 -4.76
C ILE A 19 6.88 -5.69 -4.35
N HIS A 20 8.15 -5.65 -4.74
CA HIS A 20 9.09 -6.72 -4.45
C HIS A 20 9.41 -6.80 -2.96
N PRO A 21 9.50 -8.01 -2.37
CA PRO A 21 9.63 -8.16 -0.92
C PRO A 21 11.02 -7.77 -0.38
N SER A 22 12.06 -7.77 -1.22
CA SER A 22 13.46 -7.64 -0.76
C SER A 22 14.34 -6.70 -1.58
N GLU A 23 13.80 -6.09 -2.65
CA GLU A 23 14.57 -5.23 -3.56
C GLU A 23 13.73 -3.99 -3.91
N PRO A 24 14.35 -2.85 -4.23
CA PRO A 24 13.65 -1.62 -4.61
C PRO A 24 13.11 -1.74 -6.03
N LEU A 25 12.17 -2.65 -6.27
CA LEU A 25 11.54 -2.84 -7.57
C LEU A 25 10.05 -3.16 -7.40
N PHE A 26 9.28 -2.90 -8.45
CA PHE A 26 7.85 -3.21 -8.47
C PHE A 26 7.43 -3.64 -9.87
N ALA A 27 6.29 -4.32 -9.95
CA ALA A 27 5.68 -4.76 -11.21
C ALA A 27 4.25 -4.25 -11.32
N VAL A 28 3.83 -3.99 -12.56
CA VAL A 28 2.48 -3.52 -12.88
C VAL A 28 1.83 -4.38 -13.97
N GLY A 29 0.52 -4.53 -13.87
CA GLY A 29 -0.33 -5.28 -14.79
C GLY A 29 -1.36 -4.32 -15.37
N LEU A 30 -1.45 -4.27 -16.69
CA LEU A 30 -2.25 -3.28 -17.40
C LEU A 30 -3.52 -3.88 -18.01
N SER A 31 -4.49 -3.01 -18.28
CA SER A 31 -5.73 -3.33 -19.00
C SER A 31 -5.47 -3.91 -20.40
N SER A 32 -4.35 -3.57 -21.04
CA SER A 32 -3.92 -4.13 -22.33
C SER A 32 -3.32 -5.55 -22.28
N GLY A 33 -3.18 -6.11 -21.07
CA GLY A 33 -2.55 -7.42 -20.84
C GLY A 33 -1.03 -7.38 -20.74
N HIS A 34 -0.43 -6.19 -20.78
CA HIS A 34 0.99 -6.02 -20.51
C HIS A 34 1.29 -6.19 -19.03
N VAL A 35 2.44 -6.80 -18.77
CA VAL A 35 3.10 -6.78 -17.46
C VAL A 35 4.44 -6.08 -17.66
N GLN A 36 4.78 -5.20 -16.74
CA GLN A 36 6.02 -4.41 -16.78
C GLN A 36 6.67 -4.45 -15.40
N ALA A 37 7.99 -4.47 -15.35
CA ALA A 37 8.75 -4.44 -14.11
C ALA A 37 9.73 -3.27 -14.13
N TYR A 38 9.86 -2.62 -12.98
CA TYR A 38 10.57 -1.37 -12.80
C TYR A 38 11.48 -1.44 -11.60
N LYS A 39 12.75 -1.06 -11.77
CA LYS A 39 13.71 -0.89 -10.67
C LYS A 39 13.74 0.59 -10.26
N LEU A 40 13.63 0.84 -8.97
CA LEU A 40 13.82 2.14 -8.36
C LEU A 40 15.30 2.33 -8.01
N PRO A 41 15.86 3.55 -8.14
CA PRO A 41 17.23 3.82 -7.73
C PRO A 41 17.42 3.51 -6.24
N SER A 42 18.46 2.78 -5.87
CA SER A 42 18.81 2.56 -4.46
C SER A 42 19.89 3.55 -4.00
N ASP A 43 19.93 3.83 -2.70
CA ASP A 43 21.02 4.63 -2.12
C ASP A 43 22.39 3.95 -2.31
N SER A 44 22.43 2.62 -2.48
CA SER A 44 23.64 1.86 -2.83
C SER A 44 24.14 2.12 -4.26
N ASP A 45 23.23 2.26 -5.24
CA ASP A 45 23.62 2.53 -6.63
C ASP A 45 24.36 3.88 -6.73
N ALA A 46 24.01 4.85 -5.88
CA ALA A 46 24.69 6.16 -5.83
C ALA A 46 26.12 6.09 -5.28
N ILE A 47 26.44 5.09 -4.45
CA ILE A 47 27.78 4.88 -3.88
C ILE A 47 28.70 4.20 -4.89
N GLU A 48 28.20 3.21 -5.63
CA GLU A 48 28.97 2.51 -6.67
C GLU A 48 29.43 3.48 -7.77
N ASP A 49 28.53 4.32 -8.29
CA ASP A 49 28.85 5.36 -9.29
C ASP A 49 29.90 6.38 -8.80
N SER A 50 29.96 6.64 -7.49
CA SER A 50 30.97 7.54 -6.90
C SER A 50 32.36 6.90 -6.79
N SER A 51 32.41 5.57 -6.59
CA SER A 51 33.65 4.82 -6.43
C SER A 51 34.35 4.49 -7.76
N GLU A 52 33.58 4.30 -8.84
CA GLU A 52 34.16 4.08 -10.17
C GLU A 52 34.85 5.34 -10.72
N ASN A 53 34.35 6.54 -10.37
CA ASN A 53 34.92 7.81 -10.80
C ASN A 53 36.23 8.20 -10.09
N GLU A 54 36.54 7.64 -8.92
CA GLU A 54 37.83 7.91 -8.22
C GLU A 54 38.98 7.03 -8.74
N SER A 55 38.69 5.99 -9.54
CA SER A 55 39.72 5.05 -10.02
C SER A 55 40.36 5.41 -11.36
N ALA A 56 39.93 6.50 -12.01
CA ALA A 56 40.47 6.93 -13.30
C ALA A 56 41.70 7.85 -13.16
N SER A 57 42.89 7.25 -13.06
CA SER A 57 44.16 7.98 -13.19
C SER A 57 44.36 8.60 -14.59
N PRO A 58 44.95 9.80 -14.72
CA PRO A 58 45.09 10.49 -16.01
C PRO A 58 46.14 9.78 -16.87
N ARG A 59 45.76 9.38 -18.10
CA ARG A 59 46.70 8.84 -19.09
C ARG A 59 47.37 9.97 -19.85
N GLU A 60 48.70 9.96 -19.83
CA GLU A 60 49.58 10.87 -20.57
C GLU A 60 49.40 10.72 -22.10
N SER A 61 49.55 11.85 -22.77
CA SER A 61 49.51 12.03 -24.22
C SER A 61 50.82 11.63 -24.90
N THR A 62 50.78 10.80 -25.95
CA THR A 62 51.87 10.67 -26.93
C THR A 62 51.34 10.61 -28.37
N HIS A 63 51.92 11.43 -29.23
CA HIS A 63 51.67 11.61 -30.67
C HIS A 63 52.17 10.46 -31.57
N ALA A 64 51.48 10.24 -32.72
CA ALA A 64 51.96 9.90 -34.09
C ALA A 64 50.88 9.07 -34.83
N VAL A 65 50.08 9.58 -35.79
CA VAL A 65 50.27 9.86 -37.24
C VAL A 65 50.13 8.63 -38.17
N ASP A 66 49.26 8.83 -39.18
CA ASP A 66 49.02 8.18 -40.49
C ASP A 66 48.13 6.93 -40.67
N GLY A 67 47.07 7.11 -41.49
CA GLY A 67 46.93 6.31 -42.72
C GLY A 67 45.68 5.44 -42.94
N SER A 68 44.73 5.99 -43.70
CA SER A 68 43.78 5.30 -44.62
C SER A 68 42.43 4.74 -44.13
N SER A 69 41.49 4.86 -45.07
CA SER A 69 40.03 4.74 -45.04
C SER A 69 39.46 3.43 -44.51
N GLU A 70 38.44 3.54 -43.65
CA GLU A 70 37.16 2.81 -43.76
C GLU A 70 36.13 3.45 -42.81
N LEU A 71 34.93 3.72 -43.30
CA LEU A 71 33.80 4.26 -42.53
C LEU A 71 33.05 3.11 -41.82
N PRO A 72 32.78 3.24 -40.51
CA PRO A 72 31.53 2.74 -39.97
C PRO A 72 30.71 3.87 -39.33
N THR A 73 29.43 3.89 -39.67
CA THR A 73 28.38 4.79 -39.18
C THR A 73 28.33 4.82 -37.65
N ILE A 74 28.63 5.98 -37.08
CA ILE A 74 28.56 6.28 -35.65
C ILE A 74 27.10 6.41 -35.23
N VAL A 75 26.62 5.49 -34.39
CA VAL A 75 25.46 5.72 -33.53
C VAL A 75 25.90 6.66 -32.39
N PRO A 76 25.20 7.78 -32.11
CA PRO A 76 25.60 8.65 -31.02
C PRO A 76 25.17 8.02 -29.68
N SER A 77 26.10 7.33 -29.03
CA SER A 77 26.00 7.01 -27.61
C SER A 77 26.22 8.29 -26.80
N LEU A 78 25.15 9.06 -26.59
CA LEU A 78 25.13 10.15 -25.63
C LEU A 78 24.99 9.57 -24.22
N ARG A 79 26.08 8.97 -23.69
CA ARG A 79 26.32 8.95 -22.25
C ARG A 79 26.90 10.31 -21.88
N ARG A 80 26.03 11.22 -21.44
CA ARG A 80 26.46 12.43 -20.73
C ARG A 80 26.33 12.15 -19.25
N SER A 81 27.45 11.79 -18.64
CA SER A 81 27.63 11.86 -17.19
C SER A 81 27.50 13.33 -16.76
N SER A 82 26.60 13.61 -15.83
CA SER A 82 26.59 14.87 -15.08
C SER A 82 26.24 14.58 -13.63
N THR A 83 27.26 14.37 -12.83
CA THR A 83 27.23 14.45 -11.37
C THR A 83 27.15 15.91 -10.95
N THR A 84 25.95 16.41 -10.63
CA THR A 84 25.74 17.54 -9.71
C THR A 84 24.24 17.74 -9.43
N SER A 85 23.92 17.99 -8.15
CA SER A 85 22.65 18.45 -7.57
C SER A 85 21.56 17.41 -7.31
N VAL A 86 21.57 16.90 -6.08
CA VAL A 86 20.37 16.39 -5.41
C VAL A 86 19.48 17.59 -5.07
N SER A 87 18.23 17.49 -5.55
CA SER A 87 17.04 18.35 -5.39
C SER A 87 17.04 19.75 -6.01
N GLU A 88 16.14 19.95 -6.98
CA GLU A 88 15.06 20.97 -6.91
C GLU A 88 13.93 20.79 -7.97
N SER A 89 14.04 19.85 -8.91
CA SER A 89 12.89 19.44 -9.75
C SER A 89 13.02 17.97 -10.12
N GLY A 90 12.06 17.16 -9.68
CA GLY A 90 12.08 15.71 -9.75
C GLY A 90 12.40 15.15 -11.12
N LEU A 91 13.21 14.09 -11.12
CA LEU A 91 13.07 12.85 -11.88
C LEU A 91 14.23 11.97 -11.40
N GLY A 92 14.02 11.24 -10.30
CA GLY A 92 14.71 9.97 -10.17
C GLY A 92 14.27 9.14 -11.37
N TRP A 93 15.21 8.70 -12.21
CA TRP A 93 14.87 7.86 -13.35
C TRP A 93 14.48 6.49 -12.81
N ILE A 94 13.37 5.95 -13.29
CA ILE A 94 12.94 4.59 -12.98
C ILE A 94 13.40 3.71 -14.14
N ASP A 95 14.10 2.64 -13.81
CA ASP A 95 14.60 1.69 -14.78
C ASP A 95 13.49 0.74 -15.21
N THR A 96 13.20 0.67 -16.50
CA THR A 96 12.36 -0.41 -17.03
C THR A 96 13.20 -1.66 -17.18
N ILE A 97 13.02 -2.64 -16.31
CA ILE A 97 13.73 -3.93 -16.39
C ILE A 97 13.26 -4.68 -17.64
N TRP A 98 11.93 -4.80 -17.80
CA TRP A 98 11.30 -5.38 -18.99
C TRP A 98 9.83 -4.98 -19.09
N SER A 99 9.27 -5.14 -20.29
CA SER A 99 7.85 -4.95 -20.59
C SER A 99 7.41 -6.02 -21.59
N THR A 100 6.34 -6.75 -21.30
CA THR A 100 5.88 -7.85 -22.16
C THR A 100 4.35 -7.91 -22.17
N ARG A 101 3.76 -8.07 -23.36
CA ARG A 101 2.34 -8.43 -23.47
C ARG A 101 2.14 -9.88 -23.04
N ARG A 102 1.83 -10.08 -21.76
CA ARG A 102 1.82 -11.38 -21.13
C ARG A 102 0.47 -12.06 -21.29
N HIS A 103 -0.63 -11.32 -21.24
CA HIS A 103 -2.00 -11.83 -21.34
C HIS A 103 -2.70 -11.38 -22.63
N LYS A 104 -3.61 -12.22 -23.14
CA LYS A 104 -4.44 -11.87 -24.32
C LYS A 104 -5.50 -10.81 -23.98
N GLY A 105 -6.02 -10.86 -22.76
CA GLY A 105 -6.84 -9.82 -22.14
C GLY A 105 -6.08 -9.09 -21.04
N SER A 106 -6.80 -8.30 -20.24
CA SER A 106 -6.24 -7.54 -19.12
C SER A 106 -5.51 -8.41 -18.09
N CYS A 107 -4.43 -7.86 -17.52
CA CYS A 107 -3.73 -8.44 -16.38
C CYS A 107 -4.30 -7.84 -15.08
N ARG A 108 -5.14 -8.60 -14.35
CA ARG A 108 -5.90 -8.10 -13.19
C ARG A 108 -5.24 -8.33 -11.85
N CYS A 109 -4.30 -9.27 -11.76
CA CYS A 109 -3.64 -9.57 -10.48
C CYS A 109 -2.14 -9.81 -10.67
N LEU A 110 -1.35 -9.39 -9.68
CA LEU A 110 0.10 -9.61 -9.60
C LEU A 110 0.51 -9.89 -8.16
N THR A 111 1.46 -10.81 -7.96
CA THR A 111 2.14 -11.00 -6.67
C THR A 111 3.54 -11.55 -6.90
N PHE A 112 4.50 -11.20 -6.05
CA PHE A 112 5.81 -11.82 -6.04
C PHE A 112 5.83 -13.12 -5.23
N SER A 113 6.83 -13.98 -5.51
CA SER A 113 7.21 -15.04 -4.60
C SER A 113 7.81 -14.46 -3.31
N HIS A 114 7.86 -15.25 -2.23
CA HIS A 114 8.41 -14.79 -0.95
C HIS A 114 9.89 -14.41 -1.03
N ASP A 115 10.64 -15.08 -1.90
CA ASP A 115 12.05 -14.81 -2.20
C ASP A 115 12.23 -13.77 -3.32
N GLY A 116 11.13 -13.25 -3.88
CA GLY A 116 11.13 -12.27 -4.96
C GLY A 116 11.59 -12.78 -6.33
N GLN A 117 12.14 -14.00 -6.42
CA GLN A 117 12.73 -14.54 -7.65
C GLN A 117 11.71 -14.78 -8.77
N LEU A 118 10.46 -15.04 -8.40
CA LEU A 118 9.35 -15.26 -9.32
C LEU A 118 8.27 -14.21 -9.11
N CYS A 119 7.52 -13.96 -10.16
CA CYS A 119 6.29 -13.18 -10.11
C CYS A 119 5.17 -13.96 -10.80
N TYR A 120 3.98 -13.85 -10.22
CA TYR A 120 2.76 -14.50 -10.68
C TYR A 120 1.82 -13.41 -11.19
N SER A 121 1.30 -13.59 -12.40
CA SER A 121 0.30 -12.71 -12.98
C SER A 121 -0.94 -13.48 -13.41
N ALA A 122 -2.12 -12.95 -13.13
CA ALA A 122 -3.38 -13.53 -13.57
C ALA A 122 -4.13 -12.54 -14.46
N GLY A 123 -4.72 -13.05 -15.53
CA GLY A 123 -5.47 -12.23 -16.48
C GLY A 123 -6.77 -12.85 -16.94
N THR A 124 -7.56 -12.05 -17.65
CA THR A 124 -8.86 -12.44 -18.22
C THR A 124 -8.76 -13.46 -19.35
N ASP A 125 -7.55 -13.89 -19.70
CA ASP A 125 -7.30 -15.03 -20.59
C ASP A 125 -7.33 -16.39 -19.86
N GLY A 126 -7.77 -16.43 -18.60
CA GLY A 126 -8.01 -17.67 -17.84
C GLY A 126 -6.74 -18.37 -17.39
N LEU A 127 -5.62 -17.64 -17.32
CA LEU A 127 -4.31 -18.18 -16.97
C LEU A 127 -3.67 -17.36 -15.86
N VAL A 128 -3.06 -18.07 -14.91
CA VAL A 128 -1.96 -17.54 -14.11
C VAL A 128 -0.65 -17.91 -14.80
N LYS A 129 0.25 -16.94 -14.97
CA LYS A 129 1.57 -17.14 -15.56
C LYS A 129 2.63 -16.85 -14.49
N VAL A 130 3.57 -17.77 -14.36
CA VAL A 130 4.72 -17.67 -13.46
C VAL A 130 5.94 -17.34 -14.29
N PHE A 131 6.70 -16.32 -13.89
CA PHE A 131 7.87 -15.87 -14.63
C PHE A 131 8.97 -15.40 -13.69
N THR A 132 10.21 -15.43 -14.16
CA THR A 132 11.34 -14.91 -13.39
C THR A 132 11.26 -13.38 -13.32
N THR A 133 11.47 -12.84 -12.12
CA THR A 133 11.41 -11.39 -11.86
C THR A 133 12.47 -10.63 -12.65
N GLU A 134 13.70 -11.16 -12.69
CA GLU A 134 14.83 -10.53 -13.37
C GLU A 134 14.62 -10.41 -14.90
N THR A 135 14.17 -11.48 -15.56
CA THR A 135 14.16 -11.54 -17.04
C THR A 135 12.77 -11.47 -17.66
N GLY A 136 11.70 -11.60 -16.86
CA GLY A 136 10.32 -11.66 -17.35
C GLY A 136 9.95 -12.96 -18.07
N LYS A 137 10.86 -13.93 -18.17
CA LYS A 137 10.66 -15.21 -18.88
C LYS A 137 9.69 -16.12 -18.13
N VAL A 138 8.67 -16.60 -18.83
CA VAL A 138 7.66 -17.52 -18.28
C VAL A 138 8.28 -18.89 -18.02
N VAL A 139 8.12 -19.38 -16.80
CA VAL A 139 8.61 -20.69 -16.35
C VAL A 139 7.49 -21.69 -16.09
N SER A 140 6.27 -21.22 -15.82
CA SER A 140 5.12 -22.08 -15.58
C SER A 140 3.79 -21.37 -15.87
N LYS A 141 2.72 -22.14 -16.00
CA LYS A 141 1.34 -21.67 -16.22
C LYS A 141 0.37 -22.52 -15.40
N ILE A 142 -0.68 -21.88 -14.90
CA ILE A 142 -1.78 -22.52 -14.16
C ILE A 142 -3.08 -22.09 -14.82
N ALA A 143 -3.96 -23.03 -15.10
CA ALA A 143 -5.28 -22.72 -15.65
C ALA A 143 -6.23 -22.30 -14.53
N ILE A 144 -6.99 -21.23 -14.76
CA ILE A 144 -8.09 -20.84 -13.88
C ILE A 144 -9.28 -21.72 -14.26
N PRO A 145 -9.89 -22.46 -13.32
CA PRO A 145 -11.07 -23.26 -13.62
C PRO A 145 -12.20 -22.38 -14.21
N PRO A 146 -12.92 -22.86 -15.24
CA PRO A 146 -14.01 -22.11 -15.85
C PRO A 146 -15.23 -22.05 -14.93
N THR A 147 -16.14 -21.10 -15.21
CA THR A 147 -17.40 -21.00 -14.46
C THR A 147 -18.31 -22.21 -14.74
N ILE A 148 -19.03 -22.66 -13.71
CA ILE A 148 -19.95 -23.81 -13.81
C ILE A 148 -21.18 -23.45 -14.66
N SER A 149 -21.56 -22.17 -14.68
CA SER A 149 -22.82 -21.63 -15.23
C SER A 149 -22.80 -21.28 -16.73
N GLY A 150 -21.69 -21.49 -17.46
CA GLY A 150 -21.70 -21.50 -18.93
C GLY A 150 -20.47 -20.90 -19.60
N SER A 151 -19.61 -21.77 -20.13
CA SER A 151 -18.49 -21.58 -21.10
C SER A 151 -17.52 -20.40 -20.97
N GLY A 152 -17.72 -19.49 -20.03
CA GLY A 152 -16.91 -18.29 -19.81
C GLY A 152 -15.70 -18.59 -18.94
N LEU A 153 -14.63 -17.83 -19.19
CA LEU A 153 -13.50 -17.79 -18.29
C LEU A 153 -13.93 -17.08 -17.00
N ASP A 154 -13.55 -17.63 -15.85
CA ASP A 154 -13.75 -16.95 -14.57
C ASP A 154 -12.62 -15.93 -14.37
N GLY A 155 -12.97 -14.66 -14.22
CA GLY A 155 -12.00 -13.57 -14.17
C GLY A 155 -11.28 -13.55 -12.82
N PRO A 156 -9.94 -13.43 -12.79
CA PRO A 156 -9.20 -13.33 -11.54
C PRO A 156 -9.39 -11.94 -10.90
N THR A 157 -9.59 -11.90 -9.59
CA THR A 157 -9.80 -10.66 -8.83
C THR A 157 -8.70 -10.39 -7.81
N VAL A 158 -8.17 -11.42 -7.16
CA VAL A 158 -7.06 -11.32 -6.20
C VAL A 158 -6.10 -12.48 -6.35
N LEU A 159 -4.79 -12.21 -6.20
CA LEU A 159 -3.74 -13.22 -6.23
C LEU A 159 -2.80 -12.95 -5.06
N HIS A 160 -2.60 -13.95 -4.20
CA HIS A 160 -1.80 -13.79 -2.99
C HIS A 160 -0.94 -15.01 -2.74
N ASN A 161 0.38 -14.80 -2.60
CA ASN A 161 1.29 -15.87 -2.23
C ASN A 161 1.29 -16.03 -0.71
N LEU A 162 0.56 -17.02 -0.19
CA LEU A 162 0.36 -17.24 1.25
C LEU A 162 1.60 -17.85 1.93
N SER A 163 2.31 -18.71 1.22
CA SER A 163 3.59 -19.30 1.66
C SER A 163 4.41 -19.68 0.42
N PRO A 164 5.70 -20.03 0.52
CA PRO A 164 6.49 -20.53 -0.60
C PRO A 164 5.87 -21.73 -1.35
N GLN A 165 4.87 -22.39 -0.75
CA GLN A 165 4.21 -23.58 -1.28
C GLN A 165 2.73 -23.34 -1.63
N ALA A 166 2.16 -22.17 -1.36
CA ALA A 166 0.72 -21.96 -1.41
C ALA A 166 0.36 -20.62 -2.07
N LEU A 167 -0.28 -20.68 -3.23
CA LEU A 167 -0.80 -19.53 -3.94
C LEU A 167 -2.34 -19.52 -3.88
N LEU A 168 -2.89 -18.41 -3.40
CA LEU A 168 -4.34 -18.16 -3.38
C LEU A 168 -4.75 -17.34 -4.59
N LEU A 169 -5.86 -17.73 -5.22
CA LEU A 169 -6.46 -17.04 -6.36
C LEU A 169 -7.96 -16.88 -6.12
N GLY A 170 -8.44 -15.65 -6.03
CA GLY A 170 -9.86 -15.31 -6.01
C GLY A 170 -10.40 -14.94 -7.39
N THR A 171 -11.70 -15.11 -7.60
CA THR A 171 -12.36 -14.85 -8.89
C THR A 171 -13.66 -14.06 -8.77
N ASP A 172 -14.16 -13.60 -9.93
CA ASP A 172 -15.44 -12.87 -10.05
C ASP A 172 -16.64 -13.75 -9.63
N SER A 173 -16.57 -15.08 -9.78
CA SER A 173 -17.65 -15.99 -9.34
C SER A 173 -17.59 -16.41 -7.86
N GLY A 174 -16.80 -15.67 -7.06
CA GLY A 174 -16.65 -15.90 -5.62
C GLY A 174 -15.85 -17.14 -5.25
N LYS A 175 -15.14 -17.76 -6.21
CA LYS A 175 -14.26 -18.90 -5.93
C LYS A 175 -12.93 -18.42 -5.40
N LEU A 176 -12.46 -19.10 -4.35
CA LEU A 176 -11.12 -18.97 -3.82
C LEU A 176 -10.38 -20.30 -4.01
N TYR A 177 -9.39 -20.31 -4.89
CA TYR A 177 -8.57 -21.48 -5.19
C TYR A 177 -7.25 -21.45 -4.43
N LEU A 178 -6.84 -22.60 -3.90
CA LEU A 178 -5.49 -22.84 -3.39
C LEU A 178 -4.72 -23.69 -4.41
N HIS A 179 -3.59 -23.18 -4.89
CA HIS A 179 -2.64 -23.92 -5.70
C HIS A 179 -1.39 -24.27 -4.89
N ASP A 180 -1.04 -25.56 -4.87
CA ASP A 180 0.21 -26.05 -4.29
C ASP A 180 1.36 -25.82 -5.27
N LEU A 181 2.26 -24.90 -4.93
CA LEU A 181 3.38 -24.47 -5.78
C LEU A 181 4.49 -25.53 -5.90
N ARG A 182 4.48 -26.56 -5.06
CA ARG A 182 5.44 -27.68 -5.15
C ARG A 182 5.11 -28.62 -6.30
N GLN A 183 3.88 -28.57 -6.80
CA GLN A 183 3.46 -29.32 -7.97
C GLN A 183 3.97 -28.61 -9.24
N SER A 184 5.28 -28.38 -9.30
CA SER A 184 5.93 -27.73 -10.44
C SER A 184 6.32 -28.78 -11.48
N GLY A 185 5.80 -28.63 -12.70
CA GLY A 185 6.22 -29.35 -13.90
C GLY A 185 6.13 -28.44 -15.12
N GLN A 186 6.64 -28.87 -16.28
CA GLN A 186 6.51 -28.11 -17.53
C GLN A 186 5.06 -28.03 -18.07
N GLU A 187 4.14 -28.79 -17.48
CA GLU A 187 2.73 -28.82 -17.86
C GLU A 187 1.91 -27.73 -17.16
N ILE A 188 0.82 -27.32 -17.80
CA ILE A 188 -0.15 -26.40 -17.20
C ILE A 188 -0.78 -27.11 -16.00
N VAL A 189 -0.52 -26.64 -14.77
CA VAL A 189 -1.13 -27.23 -13.57
C VAL A 189 -2.64 -26.96 -13.62
N PRO A 190 -3.49 -27.98 -13.86
CA PRO A 190 -4.87 -27.73 -14.27
C PRO A 190 -5.84 -27.73 -13.10
N LYS A 191 -5.42 -28.22 -11.92
CA LYS A 191 -6.33 -28.46 -10.79
C LYS A 191 -5.87 -27.75 -9.52
N PRO A 192 -6.72 -26.92 -8.90
CA PRO A 192 -6.45 -26.40 -7.57
C PRO A 192 -6.45 -27.53 -6.53
N SER A 193 -5.62 -27.38 -5.51
CA SER A 193 -5.55 -28.32 -4.38
C SER A 193 -6.78 -28.22 -3.47
N GLN A 194 -7.32 -27.01 -3.28
CA GLN A 194 -8.57 -26.76 -2.56
C GLN A 194 -9.34 -25.60 -3.20
N THR A 195 -10.65 -25.56 -2.97
CA THR A 195 -11.55 -24.52 -3.45
C THR A 195 -12.53 -24.15 -2.35
N TRP A 196 -12.77 -22.85 -2.14
CA TRP A 196 -13.77 -22.33 -1.22
C TRP A 196 -14.66 -21.28 -1.89
N THR A 197 -15.79 -20.98 -1.24
CA THR A 197 -16.76 -19.93 -1.62
C THR A 197 -17.06 -19.05 -0.41
N PRO A 198 -16.07 -18.26 0.06
CA PRO A 198 -16.19 -17.53 1.33
C PRO A 198 -17.33 -16.50 1.35
N HIS A 199 -17.71 -15.97 0.18
CA HIS A 199 -18.72 -14.93 0.01
C HIS A 199 -19.89 -15.38 -0.89
N GLY A 200 -20.15 -16.69 -0.95
CA GLY A 200 -21.17 -17.24 -1.86
C GLY A 200 -20.79 -17.07 -3.32
N ASP A 201 -21.63 -16.36 -4.08
CA ASP A 201 -21.42 -16.04 -5.50
C ASP A 201 -20.94 -14.59 -5.74
N GLU A 202 -20.69 -13.82 -4.67
CA GLU A 202 -20.11 -12.49 -4.75
C GLU A 202 -18.60 -12.54 -5.07
N HIS A 203 -18.11 -11.58 -5.85
CA HIS A 203 -16.71 -11.46 -6.25
C HIS A 203 -15.80 -11.23 -5.03
N ILE A 204 -14.59 -11.79 -5.07
CA ILE A 204 -13.59 -11.57 -4.00
C ILE A 204 -12.83 -10.27 -4.29
N ASN A 205 -13.08 -9.23 -3.50
CA ASN A 205 -12.52 -7.89 -3.69
C ASN A 205 -11.05 -7.80 -3.26
N ALA A 206 -10.73 -8.26 -2.04
CA ALA A 206 -9.39 -8.19 -1.50
C ALA A 206 -9.12 -9.28 -0.46
N LEU A 207 -7.84 -9.52 -0.16
CA LEU A 207 -7.41 -10.51 0.81
C LEU A 207 -6.14 -10.07 1.55
N ALA A 208 -6.09 -10.31 2.85
CA ALA A 208 -4.90 -10.13 3.68
C ALA A 208 -4.60 -11.41 4.48
N ALA A 209 -3.36 -11.89 4.41
CA ALA A 209 -2.91 -13.00 5.23
C ALA A 209 -2.92 -12.63 6.72
N LEU A 210 -3.42 -13.53 7.55
CA LEU A 210 -3.31 -13.41 8.99
C LEU A 210 -1.98 -14.05 9.44
N PRO A 211 -1.17 -13.32 10.21
CA PRO A 211 0.15 -13.79 10.59
C PRO A 211 0.10 -15.11 11.36
N ALA A 212 1.17 -15.89 11.19
CA ALA A 212 1.31 -17.18 11.81
C ALA A 212 1.12 -17.09 13.34
N SER A 213 0.40 -18.05 13.91
CA SER A 213 0.31 -18.17 15.36
C SER A 213 1.69 -18.45 15.96
N GLU A 214 1.90 -18.09 17.23
CA GLU A 214 3.14 -18.42 17.96
C GLU A 214 3.41 -19.93 18.00
N THR A 215 2.38 -20.76 17.86
CA THR A 215 2.45 -22.23 17.78
C THR A 215 2.80 -22.76 16.38
N SER A 216 2.93 -21.91 15.37
CA SER A 216 3.19 -22.33 14.00
C SER A 216 4.66 -22.72 13.81
N THR A 217 4.90 -23.99 13.51
CA THR A 217 6.25 -24.52 13.24
C THR A 217 6.86 -24.02 11.92
N SER A 218 6.05 -23.52 10.99
CA SER A 218 6.51 -23.11 9.65
C SER A 218 6.82 -21.62 9.54
N GLY A 219 6.43 -20.79 10.51
CA GLY A 219 6.54 -19.33 10.41
C GLY A 219 5.62 -18.67 9.38
N PHE A 220 5.06 -19.41 8.43
CA PHE A 220 4.15 -18.89 7.41
C PHE A 220 2.68 -18.81 7.85
N PRO A 221 1.92 -17.84 7.34
CA PRO A 221 0.47 -17.75 7.47
C PRO A 221 -0.25 -19.05 7.06
N LYS A 222 -1.32 -19.36 7.80
CA LYS A 222 -2.25 -20.46 7.48
C LYS A 222 -3.70 -20.00 7.44
N GLN A 223 -3.93 -18.73 7.77
CA GLN A 223 -5.23 -18.10 7.81
C GLN A 223 -5.14 -16.78 7.06
N TRP A 224 -6.27 -16.34 6.56
CA TRP A 224 -6.40 -15.05 5.90
C TRP A 224 -7.82 -14.52 6.07
N VAL A 225 -7.96 -13.22 5.87
CA VAL A 225 -9.24 -12.55 5.74
C VAL A 225 -9.44 -12.17 4.30
N SER A 226 -10.60 -12.49 3.74
CA SER A 226 -11.07 -11.97 2.46
C SER A 226 -12.29 -11.10 2.65
N VAL A 227 -12.49 -10.17 1.73
CA VAL A 227 -13.71 -9.37 1.61
C VAL A 227 -14.29 -9.56 0.21
N GLY A 228 -15.62 -9.60 0.12
CA GLY A 228 -16.34 -9.79 -1.13
C GLY A 228 -17.80 -9.40 -0.98
N GLY A 229 -18.32 -8.66 -1.97
CA GLY A 229 -19.61 -7.98 -1.86
C GLY A 229 -19.66 -7.15 -0.58
N THR A 230 -20.57 -7.49 0.32
CA THR A 230 -20.78 -6.80 1.61
C THR A 230 -20.30 -7.59 2.82
N THR A 231 -19.52 -8.66 2.65
CA THR A 231 -19.14 -9.55 3.75
C THR A 231 -17.63 -9.74 3.89
N LEU A 232 -17.19 -9.92 5.13
CA LEU A 232 -15.85 -10.33 5.49
C LEU A 232 -15.86 -11.83 5.82
N ALA A 233 -14.83 -12.57 5.41
CA ALA A 233 -14.70 -13.98 5.71
C ALA A 233 -13.29 -14.32 6.17
N VAL A 234 -13.18 -15.20 7.15
CA VAL A 234 -11.93 -15.73 7.66
C VAL A 234 -11.80 -17.17 7.21
N THR A 235 -10.73 -17.48 6.48
CA THR A 235 -10.49 -18.82 5.95
C THR A 235 -9.17 -19.35 6.46
N ASP A 236 -9.20 -20.61 6.89
CA ASP A 236 -8.05 -21.38 7.33
C ASP A 236 -7.70 -22.43 6.26
N LEU A 237 -6.41 -22.56 5.95
CA LEU A 237 -5.89 -23.46 4.92
C LEU A 237 -6.35 -24.92 5.08
N ARG A 238 -6.61 -25.36 6.31
CA ARG A 238 -7.01 -26.74 6.62
C ARG A 238 -8.49 -26.86 6.92
N LYS A 239 -9.06 -25.88 7.59
CA LYS A 239 -10.46 -25.93 8.06
C LYS A 239 -11.46 -25.33 7.07
N GLY A 240 -10.99 -24.60 6.06
CA GLY A 240 -11.83 -23.81 5.17
C GLY A 240 -12.33 -22.54 5.84
N THR A 241 -13.46 -22.01 5.36
CA THR A 241 -14.04 -20.78 5.91
C THR A 241 -14.55 -21.03 7.33
N ILE A 242 -13.90 -20.38 8.30
CA ILE A 242 -14.15 -20.58 9.74
C ILE A 242 -15.04 -19.48 10.35
N ALA A 243 -15.15 -18.34 9.70
CA ALA A 243 -16.06 -17.26 10.09
C ALA A 243 -16.47 -16.44 8.86
N VAL A 244 -17.68 -15.91 8.88
CA VAL A 244 -18.21 -14.93 7.92
C VAL A 244 -18.96 -13.88 8.74
N SER A 245 -18.74 -12.60 8.45
CA SER A 245 -19.45 -11.50 9.11
C SER A 245 -20.92 -11.47 8.68
N GLU A 246 -21.74 -10.72 9.41
CA GLU A 246 -23.04 -10.29 8.88
C GLU A 246 -22.86 -9.39 7.64
N ASP A 247 -23.96 -9.21 6.90
CA ASP A 247 -24.04 -8.25 5.78
C ASP A 247 -23.75 -6.84 6.29
N GLN A 248 -22.75 -6.18 5.70
CA GLN A 248 -22.33 -4.84 6.09
C GLN A 248 -23.14 -3.72 5.43
N GLU A 249 -24.10 -4.06 4.56
CA GLU A 249 -24.95 -3.13 3.79
C GLU A 249 -24.19 -2.18 2.84
N VAL A 250 -22.87 -2.26 2.82
CA VAL A 250 -21.96 -1.49 1.97
C VAL A 250 -20.92 -2.44 1.38
N GLU A 251 -20.49 -2.16 0.16
CA GLU A 251 -19.43 -2.93 -0.48
C GLU A 251 -18.11 -2.79 0.30
N LEU A 252 -17.45 -3.92 0.54
CA LEU A 252 -16.15 -4.01 1.19
C LEU A 252 -15.07 -4.16 0.12
N THR A 253 -14.25 -3.13 -0.05
CA THR A 253 -13.43 -2.93 -1.26
C THR A 253 -11.96 -3.32 -1.07
N SER A 254 -11.40 -3.08 0.12
CA SER A 254 -9.98 -3.30 0.41
C SER A 254 -9.75 -3.82 1.83
N VAL A 255 -8.62 -4.48 2.08
CA VAL A 255 -8.30 -5.05 3.41
C VAL A 255 -6.81 -4.96 3.72
N ALA A 256 -6.48 -4.66 4.98
CA ALA A 256 -5.11 -4.72 5.51
C ALA A 256 -5.11 -5.30 6.93
N ALA A 257 -4.14 -6.17 7.22
CA ALA A 257 -3.93 -6.73 8.55
C ALA A 257 -2.75 -6.01 9.25
N ILE A 258 -2.94 -5.57 10.49
CA ILE A 258 -1.97 -4.80 11.26
C ILE A 258 -1.67 -5.50 12.57
N GLN A 259 -0.38 -5.59 12.90
CA GLN A 259 0.11 -6.19 14.14
C GLN A 259 0.91 -5.20 15.00
N GLY A 260 1.26 -5.64 16.21
CA GLY A 260 2.15 -4.90 17.09
C GLY A 260 1.46 -3.70 17.75
N LEU A 261 0.13 -3.69 17.80
CA LEU A 261 -0.63 -2.71 18.56
C LEU A 261 -0.56 -3.05 20.05
N LYS A 262 -0.84 -2.04 20.88
CA LYS A 262 -0.86 -2.22 22.34
C LYS A 262 -1.93 -3.25 22.73
N LYS A 263 -1.50 -4.36 23.35
CA LYS A 263 -2.40 -5.33 23.97
C LYS A 263 -3.05 -4.74 25.24
N GLY A 264 -4.33 -5.02 25.46
CA GLY A 264 -5.02 -4.61 26.69
C GLY A 264 -6.54 -4.60 26.56
N GLY A 265 -7.23 -4.83 27.68
CA GLY A 265 -8.68 -5.02 27.67
C GLY A 265 -9.05 -6.24 26.86
N THR A 266 -9.86 -6.05 25.82
CA THR A 266 -10.25 -7.08 24.84
C THR A 266 -9.32 -7.16 23.64
N SER A 267 -8.39 -6.22 23.46
CA SER A 267 -7.51 -6.21 22.30
C SER A 267 -6.31 -7.15 22.47
N VAL A 268 -6.14 -8.03 21.47
CA VAL A 268 -4.99 -8.92 21.28
C VAL A 268 -3.82 -8.23 20.56
N GLY A 269 -3.97 -6.96 20.20
CA GLY A 269 -2.93 -6.16 19.55
C GLY A 269 -2.81 -6.38 18.05
N GLU A 270 -3.84 -6.99 17.44
CA GLU A 270 -3.91 -7.32 16.03
C GLU A 270 -5.28 -6.96 15.48
N LYS A 271 -5.29 -6.14 14.43
CA LYS A 271 -6.52 -5.63 13.82
C LYS A 271 -6.52 -5.87 12.32
N VAL A 272 -7.73 -6.03 11.78
CA VAL A 272 -7.99 -6.03 10.35
C VAL A 272 -8.75 -4.76 10.02
N LEU A 273 -8.24 -3.99 9.08
CA LEU A 273 -8.88 -2.80 8.54
C LEU A 273 -9.55 -3.19 7.23
N VAL A 274 -10.81 -2.79 7.05
CA VAL A 274 -11.58 -3.02 5.84
C VAL A 274 -12.08 -1.70 5.30
N GLY A 275 -11.64 -1.36 4.09
CA GLY A 275 -12.15 -0.22 3.33
C GLY A 275 -13.53 -0.50 2.77
N GLN A 276 -14.37 0.54 2.72
CA GLN A 276 -15.75 0.47 2.28
C GLN A 276 -16.01 1.45 1.14
N GLY A 277 -17.05 1.18 0.34
CA GLY A 277 -17.47 2.03 -0.78
C GLY A 277 -18.03 3.40 -0.38
N ASP A 278 -18.20 3.69 0.92
CA ASP A 278 -18.81 4.92 1.46
C ASP A 278 -17.79 5.81 2.21
N GLY A 279 -16.49 5.60 2.00
CA GLY A 279 -15.44 6.40 2.63
C GLY A 279 -15.15 6.05 4.09
N VAL A 280 -15.68 4.92 4.58
CA VAL A 280 -15.39 4.39 5.91
C VAL A 280 -14.33 3.29 5.85
N VAL A 281 -13.50 3.23 6.89
CA VAL A 281 -12.68 2.07 7.19
C VAL A 281 -13.15 1.47 8.51
N SER A 282 -13.61 0.22 8.47
CA SER A 282 -14.00 -0.53 9.67
C SER A 282 -12.81 -1.31 10.23
N LEU A 283 -12.70 -1.35 11.56
CA LEU A 283 -11.66 -2.05 12.31
C LEU A 283 -12.27 -3.27 12.98
N TRP A 284 -11.63 -4.41 12.79
CA TRP A 284 -12.02 -5.70 13.33
C TRP A 284 -10.90 -6.24 14.20
N GLU A 285 -11.22 -6.78 15.38
CA GLU A 285 -10.21 -7.39 16.25
C GLU A 285 -9.96 -8.84 15.83
N ARG A 286 -8.70 -9.27 15.74
CA ARG A 286 -8.43 -10.67 15.39
C ARG A 286 -9.08 -11.62 16.42
N GLY A 287 -9.95 -12.49 15.93
CA GLY A 287 -10.70 -13.44 16.75
C GLY A 287 -12.11 -12.99 17.14
N VAL A 288 -12.50 -11.76 16.79
CA VAL A 288 -13.85 -11.22 16.93
C VAL A 288 -14.31 -10.76 15.55
N TRP A 289 -15.14 -11.58 14.90
CA TRP A 289 -15.53 -11.43 13.49
C TRP A 289 -17.03 -11.18 13.30
N ASP A 290 -17.78 -11.24 14.39
CA ASP A 290 -19.22 -10.99 14.48
C ASP A 290 -19.54 -9.55 14.90
N ASP A 291 -18.52 -8.77 15.29
CA ASP A 291 -18.68 -7.38 15.72
C ASP A 291 -17.55 -6.50 15.20
N ILE A 292 -17.89 -5.24 14.92
CA ILE A 292 -16.95 -4.21 14.49
C ILE A 292 -16.42 -3.50 15.73
N ASP A 293 -15.11 -3.44 15.87
CA ASP A 293 -14.48 -2.73 16.99
C ASP A 293 -14.62 -1.21 16.83
N GLU A 294 -14.33 -0.66 15.64
CA GLU A 294 -14.48 0.78 15.37
C GLU A 294 -14.74 1.08 13.89
N ARG A 295 -15.38 2.22 13.60
CA ARG A 295 -15.53 2.78 12.25
C ARG A 295 -14.83 4.13 12.16
N LEU A 296 -13.91 4.26 11.23
CA LEU A 296 -13.19 5.50 10.94
C LEU A 296 -13.71 6.11 9.65
N VAL A 297 -14.34 7.28 9.74
CA VAL A 297 -14.78 8.04 8.56
C VAL A 297 -13.54 8.69 7.94
N VAL A 298 -12.99 8.04 6.92
CA VAL A 298 -11.82 8.53 6.19
C VAL A 298 -12.23 9.69 5.32
N ASP A 299 -13.33 9.58 4.57
CA ASP A 299 -13.90 10.65 3.75
C ASP A 299 -15.39 10.85 4.04
N ARG A 300 -15.81 12.12 4.20
CA ARG A 300 -17.21 12.47 4.48
C ARG A 300 -18.05 12.65 3.23
N GLY A 301 -17.43 12.73 2.06
CA GLY A 301 -18.10 12.83 0.78
C GLY A 301 -18.59 11.48 0.27
N GLY A 302 -18.24 10.37 0.93
CA GLY A 302 -18.68 9.04 0.57
C GLY A 302 -17.85 8.38 -0.54
N LEU A 303 -16.61 8.81 -0.75
CA LEU A 303 -15.73 8.25 -1.78
C LEU A 303 -15.19 6.88 -1.35
N SER A 304 -15.18 5.92 -2.28
CA SER A 304 -14.71 4.56 -2.04
C SER A 304 -13.22 4.51 -1.59
N ILE A 305 -12.92 3.57 -0.69
CA ILE A 305 -11.56 3.23 -0.25
C ILE A 305 -11.00 2.10 -1.13
N GLU A 306 -10.34 2.46 -2.22
CA GLU A 306 -9.87 1.54 -3.27
C GLU A 306 -8.67 0.68 -2.86
N SER A 307 -7.79 1.18 -1.98
CA SER A 307 -6.60 0.44 -1.55
C SER A 307 -6.17 0.77 -0.12
N LEU A 308 -5.57 -0.21 0.55
CA LEU A 308 -5.01 -0.08 1.91
C LEU A 308 -3.61 -0.69 1.95
N ALA A 309 -2.69 0.00 2.62
CA ALA A 309 -1.33 -0.50 2.83
C ALA A 309 -0.81 -0.14 4.23
N GLU A 310 -0.22 -1.11 4.95
CA GLU A 310 0.54 -0.80 6.16
C GLU A 310 1.71 0.10 5.81
N VAL A 311 1.84 1.20 6.55
CA VAL A 311 2.95 2.12 6.40
C VAL A 311 4.14 1.59 7.22
N PRO A 312 5.34 1.46 6.63
CA PRO A 312 6.53 0.96 7.32
C PRO A 312 6.88 1.77 8.57
N PHE A 313 7.53 1.09 9.52
CA PHE A 313 8.04 1.76 10.72
C PHE A 313 9.04 2.86 10.35
N GLY A 314 8.99 3.97 11.07
CA GLY A 314 9.87 5.13 10.85
C GLY A 314 9.33 6.17 9.88
N PHE A 315 8.38 5.82 9.01
CA PHE A 315 7.69 6.78 8.16
C PHE A 315 6.84 7.75 9.00
N GLY A 316 7.00 9.06 8.81
CA GLY A 316 6.32 10.05 9.65
C GLY A 316 6.87 10.09 11.07
N ALA A 317 8.16 9.80 11.24
CA ALA A 317 8.85 9.73 12.53
C ALA A 317 8.50 10.94 13.43
N GLY A 318 8.17 10.66 14.69
CA GLY A 318 7.81 11.67 15.69
C GLY A 318 6.31 11.99 15.79
N LYS A 319 5.47 11.49 14.88
CA LYS A 319 4.00 11.69 14.96
C LYS A 319 3.25 10.58 15.69
N LEU A 320 3.86 9.41 15.86
CA LEU A 320 3.28 8.23 16.50
C LEU A 320 3.85 7.98 17.89
N LYS A 321 3.02 7.46 18.79
CA LYS A 321 3.49 6.89 20.06
C LYS A 321 3.89 5.43 19.91
N MET A 322 4.54 4.89 20.95
CA MET A 322 4.86 3.46 21.02
C MET A 322 3.61 2.61 20.81
N ASN A 323 3.71 1.60 19.94
CA ASN A 323 2.65 0.64 19.55
C ASN A 323 1.46 1.27 18.80
N GLU A 324 1.63 2.46 18.20
CA GLU A 324 0.72 2.98 17.19
C GLU A 324 1.26 2.64 15.80
N LYS A 325 0.34 2.45 14.85
CA LYS A 325 0.66 2.10 13.46
C LYS A 325 -0.01 3.08 12.50
N LEU A 326 0.49 3.13 11.28
CA LEU A 326 -0.11 3.89 10.19
C LEU A 326 -0.54 2.96 9.07
N VAL A 327 -1.67 3.30 8.48
CA VAL A 327 -2.19 2.66 7.27
C VAL A 327 -2.49 3.77 6.27
N ALA A 328 -1.97 3.64 5.06
CA ALA A 328 -2.31 4.53 3.96
C ALA A 328 -3.55 3.98 3.25
N ALA A 329 -4.49 4.87 2.93
CA ALA A 329 -5.74 4.58 2.26
C ALA A 329 -5.82 5.36 0.95
N GLY A 330 -5.90 4.66 -0.17
CA GLY A 330 -6.15 5.22 -1.49
C GLY A 330 -7.65 5.38 -1.74
N LEU A 331 -8.05 6.54 -2.27
CA LEU A 331 -9.46 6.86 -2.54
C LEU A 331 -9.73 6.87 -4.05
N GLU A 332 -11.01 6.73 -4.41
CA GLU A 332 -11.51 6.80 -5.80
C GLU A 332 -11.18 8.12 -6.49
N ASP A 333 -11.06 9.23 -5.76
CA ASP A 333 -10.70 10.53 -6.35
C ASP A 333 -9.19 10.74 -6.51
N GLY A 334 -8.36 9.72 -6.26
CA GLY A 334 -6.92 9.84 -6.38
C GLY A 334 -6.22 10.41 -5.13
N ARG A 335 -6.93 10.68 -4.03
CA ARG A 335 -6.29 11.04 -2.75
C ARG A 335 -5.70 9.80 -2.07
N VAL A 336 -4.61 10.02 -1.33
CA VAL A 336 -4.07 9.07 -0.36
C VAL A 336 -4.14 9.72 1.02
N ARG A 337 -4.89 9.13 1.94
CA ARG A 337 -5.00 9.58 3.34
C ARG A 337 -4.31 8.60 4.27
N PHE A 338 -3.92 9.08 5.44
CA PHE A 338 -3.23 8.27 6.45
C PHE A 338 -4.10 8.07 7.68
N ILE A 339 -4.20 6.82 8.13
CA ILE A 339 -5.02 6.40 9.26
C ILE A 339 -4.07 5.92 10.36
N ARG A 340 -4.13 6.57 11.52
CA ARG A 340 -3.44 6.12 12.73
C ARG A 340 -4.28 5.06 13.43
N VAL A 341 -3.70 3.88 13.63
CA VAL A 341 -4.30 2.75 14.34
C VAL A 341 -3.72 2.65 15.76
N GLY A 342 -4.59 2.41 16.74
CA GLY A 342 -4.29 2.36 18.17
C GLY A 342 -5.03 3.45 18.95
N ARG A 343 -4.79 4.72 18.61
CA ARG A 343 -5.63 5.86 19.04
C ARG A 343 -6.77 6.18 18.09
N ASN A 344 -6.75 5.54 16.92
CA ASN A 344 -7.78 5.56 15.89
C ASN A 344 -8.15 6.98 15.42
N GLY A 345 -7.60 7.38 14.29
CA GLY A 345 -7.91 8.67 13.70
C GLY A 345 -7.19 8.95 12.39
N VAL A 346 -7.80 9.80 11.57
CA VAL A 346 -7.26 10.21 10.26
C VAL A 346 -6.24 11.35 10.45
N MET A 347 -5.12 11.26 9.76
CA MET A 347 -4.02 12.22 9.78
C MET A 347 -4.06 13.11 8.52
N THR A 348 -4.91 14.13 8.57
CA THR A 348 -5.16 15.04 7.43
C THR A 348 -3.96 15.90 7.05
N ASP A 349 -2.95 16.01 7.91
CA ASP A 349 -1.71 16.74 7.68
C ASP A 349 -0.68 15.94 6.84
N MET A 350 -1.02 14.70 6.48
CA MET A 350 -0.18 13.80 5.69
C MET A 350 -0.76 13.46 4.32
N ASP A 351 -1.92 14.02 3.98
CA ASP A 351 -2.63 13.72 2.73
C ASP A 351 -1.71 13.94 1.50
N ALA A 352 -1.80 13.02 0.55
CA ALA A 352 -1.17 13.10 -0.76
C ALA A 352 -2.23 12.98 -1.87
N LYS A 353 -1.89 13.44 -3.09
CA LYS A 353 -2.80 13.42 -4.24
C LYS A 353 -2.11 12.75 -5.42
N HIS A 354 -2.50 11.51 -5.70
CA HIS A 354 -2.03 10.73 -6.84
C HIS A 354 -2.52 11.33 -8.16
N ASP A 355 -3.81 11.58 -8.30
CA ASP A 355 -4.39 12.14 -9.53
C ASP A 355 -5.62 13.00 -9.20
N GLU A 356 -6.07 13.82 -10.16
CA GLU A 356 -7.28 14.64 -10.02
C GLU A 356 -8.56 13.88 -10.39
N ILE A 357 -8.44 12.87 -11.24
CA ILE A 357 -9.53 12.11 -11.85
C ILE A 357 -9.44 10.64 -11.45
N ASP A 358 -8.27 10.03 -11.59
CA ASP A 358 -8.11 8.59 -11.43
C ASP A 358 -7.91 8.17 -9.96
N GLY A 359 -8.62 7.12 -9.56
CA GLY A 359 -8.53 6.52 -8.22
C GLY A 359 -7.22 5.77 -7.96
N VAL A 360 -6.89 5.61 -6.67
CA VAL A 360 -5.66 4.91 -6.24
C VAL A 360 -5.93 3.42 -6.07
N VAL A 361 -5.85 2.67 -7.17
CA VAL A 361 -6.07 1.20 -7.21
C VAL A 361 -4.87 0.39 -6.69
N GLY A 362 -3.67 0.95 -6.76
CA GLY A 362 -2.43 0.33 -6.28
C GLY A 362 -1.76 1.19 -5.23
N LEU A 363 -1.46 0.63 -4.06
CA LEU A 363 -0.77 1.33 -2.98
C LEU A 363 0.14 0.38 -2.23
N GLY A 364 1.36 0.82 -1.92
CA GLY A 364 2.26 0.09 -1.05
C GLY A 364 3.58 0.81 -0.85
N PHE A 365 4.51 0.13 -0.18
CA PHE A 365 5.82 0.67 0.16
C PHE A 365 6.91 -0.31 -0.24
N ASP A 366 8.00 0.20 -0.81
CA ASP A 366 9.18 -0.61 -1.10
C ASP A 366 10.05 -0.85 0.13
N VAL A 367 11.13 -1.61 -0.05
CA VAL A 367 12.07 -1.97 1.02
C VAL A 367 12.84 -0.77 1.60
N GLU A 368 12.88 0.36 0.89
CA GLU A 368 13.48 1.61 1.36
C GLU A 368 12.45 2.54 2.02
N GLY A 369 11.19 2.10 2.14
CA GLY A 369 10.12 2.88 2.78
C GLY A 369 9.51 3.96 1.89
N ARG A 370 9.78 3.95 0.58
CA ARG A 370 9.15 4.84 -0.39
C ARG A 370 7.75 4.35 -0.69
N MET A 371 6.80 5.27 -0.70
CA MET A 371 5.43 4.96 -1.09
C MET A 371 5.35 4.85 -2.62
N ILE A 372 4.59 3.88 -3.12
CA ILE A 372 4.27 3.72 -4.54
C ILE A 372 2.76 3.72 -4.67
N SER A 373 2.21 4.74 -5.33
CA SER A 373 0.78 4.82 -5.65
C SER A 373 0.55 4.70 -7.14
N GLY A 374 -0.50 3.98 -7.52
CA GLY A 374 -0.85 3.71 -8.91
C GLY A 374 -2.34 3.84 -9.15
N GLY A 375 -2.70 4.40 -10.29
CA GLY A 375 -4.06 4.77 -10.67
C GLY A 375 -4.10 5.24 -12.12
N GLY A 376 -5.18 4.91 -12.83
CA GLY A 376 -5.32 5.24 -14.25
C GLY A 376 -4.08 4.83 -15.05
N GLN A 377 -3.50 5.78 -15.78
CA GLN A 377 -2.28 5.56 -16.57
C GLN A 377 -1.01 6.07 -15.90
N THR A 378 -0.98 6.18 -14.58
CA THR A 378 0.20 6.69 -13.88
C THR A 378 0.59 5.87 -12.65
N VAL A 379 1.89 5.84 -12.37
CA VAL A 379 2.45 5.40 -11.09
C VAL A 379 3.31 6.53 -10.54
N LYS A 380 3.17 6.83 -9.25
CA LYS A 380 3.95 7.84 -8.55
C LYS A 380 4.72 7.21 -7.41
N VAL A 381 5.99 7.60 -7.29
CA VAL A 381 6.88 7.18 -6.21
C VAL A 381 7.15 8.38 -5.32
N TRP A 382 7.00 8.19 -4.02
CA TRP A 382 7.03 9.26 -3.02
C TRP A 382 8.04 8.97 -1.93
N THR A 383 8.67 10.02 -1.41
CA THR A 383 9.53 9.94 -0.22
C THR A 383 9.07 10.95 0.83
N GLU A 384 9.41 10.70 2.09
CA GLU A 384 9.20 11.68 3.14
C GLU A 384 10.11 12.89 2.90
N ALA A 385 9.51 14.08 2.86
CA ALA A 385 10.25 15.32 2.70
C ALA A 385 11.28 15.44 3.84
N LYS A 386 12.57 15.43 3.48
CA LYS A 386 13.66 15.70 4.43
C LYS A 386 13.56 17.16 4.84
N GLY A 387 12.87 17.44 5.95
CA GLY A 387 12.86 18.78 6.53
C GLY A 387 14.29 19.26 6.73
N LEU A 388 14.61 20.47 6.26
CA LEU A 388 15.88 21.13 6.54
C LEU A 388 16.15 21.08 8.05
N PRO A 389 17.35 20.67 8.51
CA PRO A 389 17.73 20.81 9.91
C PRO A 389 17.63 22.29 10.28
N GLY A 390 16.96 22.60 11.39
CA GLY A 390 16.66 23.95 11.81
C GLY A 390 17.85 24.91 11.73
N GLY A 391 17.80 25.82 10.75
CA GLY A 391 18.51 27.09 10.79
C GLY A 391 17.67 28.11 11.55
N GLY A 392 17.50 27.91 12.85
CA GLY A 392 16.95 28.92 13.74
C GLY A 392 17.88 30.14 13.78
N ARG A 393 17.76 31.05 12.82
CA ARG A 393 18.18 32.43 13.02
C ARG A 393 17.10 33.10 13.83
N GLY A 394 17.38 33.23 15.13
CA GLY A 394 16.55 33.99 16.06
C GLY A 394 16.15 35.32 15.44
N GLY A 395 14.87 35.66 15.58
CA GLY A 395 14.33 36.96 15.19
C GLY A 395 15.11 38.04 15.91
N ALA A 396 16.08 38.61 15.21
CA ALA A 396 16.72 39.85 15.62
C ALA A 396 15.64 40.93 15.52
N SER A 397 15.21 41.38 16.70
CA SER A 397 14.58 42.66 16.95
C SER A 397 15.04 43.71 15.93
N LYS A 398 14.17 44.07 14.99
CA LYS A 398 14.28 45.35 14.28
C LYS A 398 13.47 46.36 15.08
N HIS A 399 14.20 47.09 15.92
CA HIS A 399 13.83 48.42 16.37
C HIS A 399 13.31 49.23 15.19
N ASN A 400 12.05 49.64 15.24
CA ASN A 400 11.53 50.73 14.42
C ASN A 400 11.65 52.00 15.26
N MET A 401 12.59 52.87 14.90
CA MET A 401 12.76 54.20 15.47
C MET A 401 12.33 55.24 14.44
N SER A 402 11.30 56.01 14.82
CA SER A 402 11.15 57.46 14.62
C SER A 402 11.02 58.03 13.21
N SER A 403 9.87 58.66 12.92
CA SER A 403 9.76 60.12 13.09
C SER A 403 8.31 60.62 12.96
N ASP A 404 7.99 61.56 13.85
CA ASP A 404 6.78 62.33 14.10
C ASP A 404 6.08 62.95 12.88
N GLU A 405 4.75 63.12 12.94
CA GLU A 405 4.09 64.43 12.86
C GLU A 405 2.77 64.40 13.67
N GLU A 406 2.48 65.52 14.33
CA GLU A 406 1.46 65.73 15.36
C GLU A 406 0.06 66.09 14.84
N SER A 407 -0.85 66.24 15.83
CA SER A 407 -2.14 66.96 15.87
C SER A 407 -3.38 66.10 15.70
N ASP A 408 -4.46 66.26 16.47
CA ASP A 408 -4.75 66.91 17.76
C ASP A 408 -6.16 66.41 18.16
N ASP A 409 -6.42 66.49 19.46
CA ASP A 409 -7.70 66.81 20.09
C ASP A 409 -8.70 65.75 20.60
N SER A 410 -8.90 65.88 21.91
CA SER A 410 -10.10 65.74 22.75
C SER A 410 -10.60 64.37 23.25
N ASP A 411 -10.25 64.11 24.52
CA ASP A 411 -11.10 63.91 25.69
C ASP A 411 -12.38 63.04 25.60
N MET A 412 -12.47 62.03 26.47
CA MET A 412 -13.47 61.99 27.56
C MET A 412 -13.14 60.91 28.60
N GLN A 413 -13.43 61.26 29.85
CA GLN A 413 -13.10 60.59 31.11
C GLN A 413 -14.08 59.46 31.48
N ASP A 414 -13.55 58.52 32.27
CA ASP A 414 -14.09 57.95 33.53
C ASP A 414 -15.50 57.35 33.58
N SER A 415 -15.59 56.09 34.01
CA SER A 415 -16.47 55.66 35.11
C SER A 415 -16.29 54.17 35.39
N SER A 416 -15.86 53.87 36.61
CA SER A 416 -16.09 52.61 37.30
C SER A 416 -17.58 52.29 37.42
N ASP A 417 -17.95 51.01 37.40
CA ASP A 417 -18.78 50.44 38.47
C ASP A 417 -18.76 48.90 38.48
N GLU A 418 -18.67 48.39 39.70
CA GLU A 418 -18.77 46.98 40.07
C GLU A 418 -20.22 46.48 39.95
N ASP A 419 -20.42 45.20 39.61
CA ASP A 419 -21.51 44.45 40.22
C ASP A 419 -21.30 42.93 40.22
N ASP A 420 -21.89 42.34 41.25
CA ASP A 420 -21.40 41.21 42.03
C ASP A 420 -22.24 39.92 41.77
N LYS A 421 -21.56 38.76 41.70
CA LYS A 421 -22.03 37.36 41.95
C LYS A 421 -23.03 36.64 41.00
N PRO A 422 -23.22 35.29 41.13
CA PRO A 422 -22.31 34.23 41.57
C PRO A 422 -22.32 32.94 40.69
N LYS A 423 -21.25 32.13 40.85
CA LYS A 423 -21.12 30.74 40.36
C LYS A 423 -22.04 29.78 41.13
N SER A 424 -22.78 28.90 40.44
CA SER A 424 -23.50 27.78 41.06
C SER A 424 -22.77 26.43 40.86
N LYS A 425 -22.66 25.67 41.95
CA LYS A 425 -22.05 24.33 42.03
C LYS A 425 -23.09 23.22 41.81
N ARG A 426 -22.68 22.19 41.06
CA ARG A 426 -23.02 20.75 41.07
C ARG A 426 -24.37 20.30 41.69
N LYS A 427 -25.13 19.53 40.89
CA LYS A 427 -25.97 18.41 41.39
C LYS A 427 -25.55 17.08 40.74
N LYS A 428 -25.03 16.17 41.56
CA LYS A 428 -24.92 14.72 41.30
C LYS A 428 -26.34 14.15 41.10
N ARG A 429 -26.58 13.36 40.05
CA ARG A 429 -27.72 12.43 39.98
C ARG A 429 -27.25 10.99 39.83
N LYS A 430 -28.09 10.14 40.42
CA LYS A 430 -27.89 8.77 40.89
C LYS A 430 -27.69 7.76 39.76
N ARG A 431 -26.86 6.78 40.10
CA ARG A 431 -26.63 5.47 39.47
C ARG A 431 -27.95 4.67 39.40
N ASN A 432 -28.37 4.28 38.19
CA ASN A 432 -29.26 3.13 38.00
C ASN A 432 -28.43 1.91 37.61
N LYS A 433 -28.82 0.78 38.21
CA LYS A 433 -28.11 -0.49 38.26
C LYS A 433 -28.91 -1.50 37.41
N GLY A 434 -28.22 -2.23 36.54
CA GLY A 434 -28.65 -3.55 36.04
C GLY A 434 -29.09 -3.62 34.58
N LYS A 435 -28.24 -4.21 33.72
CA LYS A 435 -28.50 -5.54 33.14
C LYS A 435 -27.21 -6.08 32.52
N ASP A 436 -27.04 -7.39 32.72
CA ASP A 436 -25.84 -8.18 32.45
C ASP A 436 -25.46 -8.21 30.96
N LYS A 437 -24.16 -8.05 30.67
CA LYS A 437 -23.52 -8.60 29.48
C LYS A 437 -22.36 -9.48 29.97
N SER A 438 -22.63 -10.77 30.03
CA SER A 438 -21.62 -11.81 30.22
C SER A 438 -20.57 -11.70 29.11
N GLY A 439 -19.31 -11.58 29.50
CA GLY A 439 -18.19 -11.52 28.58
C GLY A 439 -18.04 -12.80 27.76
N GLY A 440 -17.88 -12.64 26.45
CA GLY A 440 -17.36 -13.69 25.60
C GLY A 440 -15.92 -13.98 26.01
N LYS A 441 -15.69 -15.16 26.58
CA LYS A 441 -14.35 -15.72 26.72
C LYS A 441 -13.90 -16.14 25.33
N ALA A 442 -12.76 -15.65 24.89
CA ALA A 442 -12.02 -16.26 23.79
C ALA A 442 -11.81 -17.74 24.14
N LEU A 443 -12.32 -18.64 23.29
CA LEU A 443 -12.09 -20.07 23.43
C LEU A 443 -10.65 -20.36 23.02
N ASP A 444 -9.83 -20.63 24.03
CA ASP A 444 -8.49 -21.19 23.87
C ASP A 444 -8.63 -22.66 23.46
N PHE A 445 -8.28 -22.99 22.22
CA PHE A 445 -8.21 -24.36 21.76
C PHE A 445 -6.75 -24.82 21.78
N SER A 446 -6.35 -25.42 22.90
CA SER A 446 -5.20 -26.31 22.96
C SER A 446 -5.62 -27.72 22.52
N LEU A 447 -5.19 -28.14 21.32
CA LEU A 447 -4.62 -29.44 20.92
C LEU A 447 -4.71 -29.65 19.41
#